data_AF-A0A135RSD2-F1
#
_entry.id   AF-A0A135RSD2-F1
#
_cell.length_a   1.000
_cell.length_b   1.000
_cell.length_c   1.000
_cell.angle_alpha   90.00
_cell.angle_beta   90.00
_cell.angle_gamma   90.00
#
_symmetry.space_group_name_H-M   'P 1'
#
loop_
_entity.id
_entity.type
_entity.pdbx_description
1 polymer ?
#
loop_
_entity_poly.entity_id
_entity_poly.type
_entity_poly.pdbx_seq_one_letter_code
_entity_poly.pdbx_strand_id
1 'polypeptide(L)'
;MAYQAIGTAKRNIYNEVDAPSSNHTSISKGGPLVSSWLPTLHNTLSSLLSWTGSYPAHIQDAHLAFVREAVVSRLKQPPAAPDKANYILTHNQSPYEASVAFSSHREAKVRFTVQPLVDPSPGASGDDPLGQRGLRQKLEDLASACNADPAWLDAFLDCVFLTTEEEAGLIRMKPGGALPRQICYAGFDLESEENATISMKAYLFPQLKVLATSRSLVDITECIVTRLAAGDEAMLAAWELLKTFLVSQGEDNINIYFLAIDCLALSNKPRFKVYVHTHANSLASARDVFTLGGRLPASSADFLPQVWPLLMDMEDVAPTEMDSLEKPLNNPDSKYCGLCFAFELVPGKAVPQVKMYVPIWQYSRDESGIVKRYERILQAQGMRSGQYDFGAAIRDAL
;
A
#
# COMPACT_ATOMS: atom_id res chain seq x y z
N MET A 1 35.01 3.92 32.51
CA MET A 1 33.70 3.28 32.27
C MET A 1 32.98 4.11 31.24
N ALA A 2 32.98 3.63 29.99
CA ALA A 2 32.37 4.33 28.86
C ALA A 2 30.93 3.84 28.71
N TYR A 3 29.98 4.77 28.79
CA TYR A 3 28.59 4.54 28.40
C TYR A 3 28.52 4.47 26.88
N GLN A 4 28.22 3.31 26.33
CA GLN A 4 27.81 3.14 24.93
C GLN A 4 26.37 3.63 24.77
N ALA A 5 26.19 4.67 23.95
CA ALA A 5 24.87 5.06 23.46
C ALA A 5 24.37 3.96 22.51
N ILE A 6 23.30 3.27 22.91
CA ILE A 6 22.54 2.38 22.04
C ILE A 6 21.71 3.29 21.13
N GLY A 7 22.20 3.56 19.93
CA GLY A 7 21.39 4.15 18.87
C GLY A 7 20.37 3.12 18.42
N THR A 8 19.08 3.44 18.58
CA THR A 8 17.98 2.68 17.99
C THR A 8 18.15 2.65 16.47
N ALA A 9 18.35 1.46 15.89
CA ALA A 9 18.35 1.31 14.44
C ALA A 9 16.98 1.78 13.90
N LYS A 10 16.97 2.79 13.02
CA LYS A 10 15.76 3.32 12.39
C LYS A 10 14.97 2.18 11.73
N ARG A 11 13.71 1.97 12.11
CA ARG A 11 12.85 0.94 11.51
C ARG A 11 12.57 1.30 10.05
N ASN A 12 12.77 0.35 9.16
CA ASN A 12 12.39 0.43 7.75
C ASN A 12 11.91 -0.95 7.30
N ILE A 13 11.38 -1.07 6.09
CA ILE A 13 10.80 -2.33 5.61
C ILE A 13 11.77 -3.51 5.62
N TYR A 14 13.08 -3.27 5.52
CA TYR A 14 14.10 -4.32 5.59
C TYR A 14 14.42 -4.69 7.04
N ASN A 15 14.39 -3.73 7.96
CA ASN A 15 14.55 -3.96 9.41
C ASN A 15 13.28 -4.54 10.07
N GLU A 16 12.11 -4.40 9.44
CA GLU A 16 10.84 -5.02 9.86
C GLU A 16 10.71 -6.48 9.38
N VAL A 17 11.30 -6.80 8.22
CA VAL A 17 11.34 -8.18 7.69
C VAL A 17 12.42 -9.02 8.38
N ASP A 18 13.46 -8.38 8.92
CA ASP A 18 14.56 -9.00 9.66
C ASP A 18 14.27 -9.26 11.16
N ALA A 19 13.01 -9.18 11.61
CA ALA A 19 12.59 -9.69 12.92
C ALA A 19 11.84 -11.04 12.81
N PRO A 20 12.44 -12.13 12.30
CA PRO A 20 12.00 -13.45 12.72
C PRO A 20 12.38 -13.61 14.20
N SER A 21 11.42 -14.04 15.01
CA SER A 21 11.67 -14.65 16.31
C SER A 21 12.92 -15.53 16.21
N SER A 22 13.99 -15.14 16.90
CA SER A 22 15.24 -15.88 16.94
C SER A 22 14.95 -17.28 17.51
N ASN A 23 14.81 -18.27 16.62
CA ASN A 23 15.07 -19.69 16.84
C ASN A 23 14.59 -20.50 15.64
N HIS A 24 15.35 -20.58 14.54
CA HIS A 24 15.26 -21.74 13.63
C HIS A 24 16.59 -21.97 12.89
N THR A 25 17.46 -22.76 13.50
CA THR A 25 18.39 -23.63 12.79
C THR A 25 17.61 -24.86 12.29
N SER A 26 17.17 -24.84 11.03
CA SER A 26 16.93 -26.01 10.16
C SER A 26 16.19 -25.52 8.91
N ILE A 27 16.88 -25.43 7.78
CA ILE A 27 16.25 -25.28 6.47
C ILE A 27 15.64 -26.64 6.14
N SER A 28 14.44 -26.91 6.64
CA SER A 28 13.63 -28.01 6.13
C SER A 28 13.12 -27.60 4.75
N LYS A 29 13.29 -28.49 3.76
CA LYS A 29 12.64 -28.36 2.44
C LYS A 29 11.13 -28.60 2.63
N GLY A 30 10.43 -27.57 3.11
CA GLY A 30 8.98 -27.57 3.21
C GLY A 30 8.34 -27.65 1.82
N GLY A 31 7.21 -28.35 1.72
CA GLY A 31 6.36 -28.33 0.53
C GLY A 31 5.85 -26.91 0.19
N PRO A 32 5.17 -26.76 -0.95
CA PRO A 32 4.63 -25.45 -1.34
C PRO A 32 3.55 -24.98 -0.35
N LEU A 33 3.42 -23.65 -0.15
CA LEU A 33 2.37 -23.06 0.69
C LEU A 33 0.98 -23.39 0.14
N VAL A 34 0.84 -23.33 -1.18
CA VAL A 34 -0.34 -23.73 -1.96
C VAL A 34 0.12 -24.27 -3.31
N SER A 35 -0.68 -25.13 -3.94
CA SER A 35 -0.40 -25.61 -5.31
C SER A 35 -0.60 -24.53 -6.36
N SER A 36 -1.53 -23.60 -6.11
CA SER A 36 -1.81 -22.43 -6.94
C SER A 36 -2.48 -21.34 -6.11
N TRP A 37 -2.24 -20.06 -6.45
CA TRP A 37 -3.00 -18.93 -5.90
C TRP A 37 -4.37 -18.74 -6.58
N LEU A 38 -4.63 -19.42 -7.72
CA LEU A 38 -5.85 -19.24 -8.50
C LEU A 38 -7.14 -19.45 -7.68
N PRO A 39 -7.32 -20.53 -6.91
CA PRO A 39 -8.56 -20.73 -6.15
C PRO A 39 -8.86 -19.59 -5.19
N THR A 40 -7.84 -19.09 -4.48
CA THR A 40 -7.98 -17.96 -3.54
C THR A 40 -8.41 -16.69 -4.25
N LEU A 41 -7.68 -16.28 -5.30
CA LEU A 41 -8.00 -15.05 -6.03
C LEU A 41 -9.37 -15.14 -6.71
N HIS A 42 -9.64 -16.26 -7.39
CA HIS A 42 -10.87 -16.47 -8.14
C HIS A 42 -12.10 -16.49 -7.23
N ASN A 43 -12.09 -17.28 -6.16
CA ASN A 43 -13.27 -17.44 -5.31
C ASN A 43 -13.60 -16.14 -4.58
N THR A 44 -12.59 -15.49 -3.97
CA THR A 44 -12.80 -14.22 -3.27
C THR A 44 -13.32 -13.13 -4.23
N LEU A 45 -12.75 -13.00 -5.43
CA LEU A 45 -13.21 -11.99 -6.39
C LEU A 45 -14.59 -12.31 -6.97
N SER A 46 -14.86 -13.57 -7.29
CA SER A 46 -16.17 -14.00 -7.78
C SER A 46 -17.27 -13.67 -6.76
N SER A 47 -17.04 -13.98 -5.49
CA SER A 47 -17.97 -13.67 -4.40
C SER A 47 -18.19 -12.16 -4.27
N LEU A 48 -17.12 -11.35 -4.27
CA LEU A 48 -17.23 -9.90 -4.14
C LEU A 48 -17.92 -9.24 -5.35
N LEU A 49 -17.57 -9.65 -6.58
CA LEU A 49 -18.18 -9.13 -7.81
C LEU A 49 -19.68 -9.41 -7.88
N SER A 50 -20.09 -10.63 -7.49
CA SER A 50 -21.50 -10.99 -7.37
C SER A 50 -22.19 -10.22 -6.24
N TRP A 51 -21.52 -10.08 -5.10
CA TRP A 51 -22.05 -9.43 -3.91
C TRP A 51 -22.33 -7.94 -4.10
N THR A 52 -21.51 -7.19 -4.84
CA THR A 52 -21.80 -5.77 -5.08
C THR A 52 -23.06 -5.56 -5.94
N GLY A 53 -23.47 -6.57 -6.71
CA GLY A 53 -24.66 -6.54 -7.57
C GLY A 53 -24.55 -5.64 -8.80
N SER A 54 -23.44 -4.91 -8.93
CA SER A 54 -23.18 -3.91 -9.98
C SER A 54 -22.53 -4.47 -11.24
N TYR A 55 -21.94 -5.67 -11.19
CA TYR A 55 -21.21 -6.27 -12.32
C TYR A 55 -22.11 -7.26 -13.07
N PRO A 56 -22.43 -7.02 -14.36
CA PRO A 56 -23.09 -8.02 -15.19
C PRO A 56 -22.27 -9.31 -15.31
N ALA A 57 -22.91 -10.47 -15.46
CA ALA A 57 -22.23 -11.77 -15.46
C ALA A 57 -21.05 -11.85 -16.45
N HIS A 58 -21.23 -11.35 -17.67
CA HIS A 58 -20.15 -11.33 -18.69
C HIS A 58 -18.97 -10.43 -18.29
N ILE A 59 -19.20 -9.37 -17.52
CA ILE A 59 -18.14 -8.51 -16.97
C ILE A 59 -17.43 -9.22 -15.81
N GLN A 60 -18.16 -9.96 -14.97
CA GLN A 60 -17.54 -10.80 -13.93
C GLN A 60 -16.62 -11.84 -14.58
N ASP A 61 -17.08 -12.54 -15.61
CA ASP A 61 -16.30 -13.54 -16.34
C ASP A 61 -15.05 -12.92 -16.97
N ALA A 62 -15.15 -11.73 -17.56
CA ALA A 62 -14.00 -11.02 -18.14
C ALA A 62 -12.94 -10.67 -17.08
N HIS A 63 -13.36 -10.14 -15.92
CA HIS A 63 -12.45 -9.83 -14.81
C HIS A 63 -11.79 -11.09 -14.23
N LEU A 64 -12.54 -12.18 -14.07
CA LEU A 64 -12.01 -13.45 -13.59
C LEU A 64 -11.08 -14.11 -14.61
N ALA A 65 -11.30 -13.94 -15.92
CA ALA A 65 -10.39 -14.36 -16.96
C ALA A 65 -9.06 -13.60 -16.89
N PHE A 66 -9.10 -12.27 -16.72
CA PHE A 66 -7.88 -11.47 -16.49
C PHE A 66 -7.09 -11.97 -15.28
N VAL A 67 -7.76 -12.25 -14.16
CA VAL A 67 -7.11 -12.78 -12.96
C VAL A 67 -6.41 -14.12 -13.25
N ARG A 68 -7.10 -15.04 -13.93
CA ARG A 68 -6.58 -16.37 -14.26
C ARG A 68 -5.39 -16.30 -15.22
N GLU A 69 -5.49 -15.49 -16.26
CA GLU A 69 -4.56 -15.52 -17.40
C GLU A 69 -3.41 -14.53 -17.22
N ALA A 70 -3.71 -13.34 -16.74
CA ALA A 70 -2.74 -12.29 -16.52
C ALA A 70 -2.13 -12.35 -15.12
N VAL A 71 -2.95 -12.33 -14.06
CA VAL A 71 -2.42 -12.10 -12.70
C VAL A 71 -1.70 -13.33 -12.14
N VAL A 72 -2.36 -14.48 -12.12
CA VAL A 72 -1.84 -15.69 -11.45
C VAL A 72 -0.49 -16.13 -12.03
N SER A 73 -0.30 -16.00 -13.33
CA SER A 73 0.93 -16.36 -14.04
C SER A 73 2.12 -15.43 -13.72
N ARG A 74 1.88 -14.20 -13.25
CA ARG A 74 2.94 -13.30 -12.76
C ARG A 74 3.18 -13.42 -11.25
N LEU A 75 2.40 -14.21 -10.51
CA LEU A 75 2.73 -14.55 -9.12
C LEU A 75 3.78 -15.67 -9.07
N LYS A 76 4.44 -15.83 -7.93
CA LYS A 76 5.33 -16.97 -7.73
C LYS A 76 4.49 -18.25 -7.58
N GLN A 77 4.78 -19.27 -8.38
CA GLN A 77 4.01 -20.53 -8.42
C GLN A 77 4.92 -21.77 -8.62
N PRO A 78 4.75 -22.83 -7.82
CA PRO A 78 4.10 -22.79 -6.50
C PRO A 78 5.01 -22.03 -5.50
N PRO A 79 4.45 -21.21 -4.60
CA PRO A 79 5.24 -20.55 -3.56
C PRO A 79 5.80 -21.57 -2.57
N ALA A 80 7.08 -21.48 -2.22
CA ALA A 80 7.71 -22.32 -1.22
C ALA A 80 7.47 -21.75 0.20
N ALA A 81 7.54 -22.60 1.23
CA ALA A 81 7.38 -22.14 2.61
C ALA A 81 8.26 -20.93 3.02
N PRO A 82 9.55 -20.85 2.60
CA PRO A 82 10.40 -19.69 2.90
C PRO A 82 9.96 -18.39 2.23
N ASP A 83 9.13 -18.45 1.18
CA ASP A 83 8.64 -17.24 0.50
C ASP A 83 7.73 -16.41 1.38
N LYS A 84 7.08 -17.04 2.37
CA LYS A 84 6.12 -16.38 3.27
C LYS A 84 6.71 -15.14 3.95
N ALA A 85 7.97 -15.21 4.39
CA ALA A 85 8.64 -14.08 5.03
C ALA A 85 8.81 -12.86 4.11
N ASN A 86 8.72 -13.05 2.79
CA ASN A 86 8.88 -11.98 1.81
C ASN A 86 7.54 -11.37 1.38
N TYR A 87 6.41 -11.98 1.72
CA TYR A 87 5.10 -11.37 1.51
C TYR A 87 4.80 -10.40 2.63
N ILE A 88 4.66 -9.14 2.26
CA ILE A 88 4.50 -8.03 3.20
C ILE A 88 3.29 -7.15 2.87
N LEU A 89 2.54 -7.49 1.81
CA LEU A 89 1.32 -6.79 1.38
C LEU A 89 0.27 -6.74 2.49
N THR A 90 0.10 -7.85 3.22
CA THR A 90 -0.96 -8.02 4.21
C THR A 90 -0.37 -8.39 5.58
N HIS A 91 -1.17 -8.25 6.64
CA HIS A 91 -0.73 -8.57 8.01
C HIS A 91 -0.51 -10.07 8.25
N ASN A 92 -1.10 -10.93 7.43
CA ASN A 92 -0.95 -12.39 7.50
C ASN A 92 0.05 -12.95 6.48
N GLN A 93 0.83 -12.08 5.81
CA GLN A 93 1.83 -12.44 4.80
C GLN A 93 1.22 -13.17 3.59
N SER A 94 -0.01 -12.82 3.22
CA SER A 94 -0.62 -13.17 1.94
C SER A 94 -0.09 -12.29 0.80
N PRO A 95 0.16 -12.85 -0.40
CA PRO A 95 0.51 -12.07 -1.60
C PRO A 95 -0.66 -11.31 -2.21
N TYR A 96 -1.86 -11.43 -1.65
CA TYR A 96 -3.09 -10.96 -2.24
C TYR A 96 -3.99 -10.31 -1.19
N GLU A 97 -4.60 -9.20 -1.57
CA GLU A 97 -5.61 -8.48 -0.79
C GLU A 97 -6.75 -8.01 -1.71
N ALA A 98 -7.98 -8.37 -1.37
CA ALA A 98 -9.18 -7.81 -2.00
C ALA A 98 -9.69 -6.61 -1.20
N SER A 99 -10.28 -5.63 -1.88
CA SER A 99 -10.96 -4.52 -1.22
C SER A 99 -12.18 -4.07 -2.02
N VAL A 100 -13.12 -3.42 -1.32
CA VAL A 100 -14.27 -2.78 -1.94
C VAL A 100 -14.23 -1.30 -1.63
N ALA A 101 -14.42 -0.48 -2.66
CA ALA A 101 -14.48 0.95 -2.54
C ALA A 101 -15.91 1.45 -2.61
N PHE A 102 -16.35 2.12 -1.54
CA PHE A 102 -17.63 2.79 -1.46
C PHE A 102 -17.48 4.27 -1.76
N SER A 103 -18.53 4.88 -2.31
CA SER A 103 -18.59 6.32 -2.54
C SER A 103 -20.04 6.80 -2.50
N SER A 104 -20.27 8.08 -2.28
CA SER A 104 -21.60 8.68 -2.24
C SER A 104 -22.31 8.76 -3.60
N HIS A 105 -21.57 8.59 -4.71
CA HIS A 105 -22.09 8.87 -6.06
C HIS A 105 -21.79 7.77 -7.07
N ARG A 106 -21.20 6.65 -6.65
CA ARG A 106 -20.92 5.49 -7.50
C ARG A 106 -21.25 4.22 -6.75
N GLU A 107 -21.55 3.17 -7.51
CA GLU A 107 -21.71 1.83 -6.99
C GLU A 107 -20.41 1.32 -6.36
N ALA A 108 -20.54 0.33 -5.47
CA ALA A 108 -19.40 -0.32 -4.84
C ALA A 108 -18.50 -0.94 -5.92
N LYS A 109 -17.19 -0.65 -5.82
CA LYS A 109 -16.19 -1.10 -6.78
C LYS A 109 -15.26 -2.13 -6.16
N VAL A 110 -15.15 -3.29 -6.77
CA VAL A 110 -14.19 -4.32 -6.39
C VAL A 110 -12.80 -3.93 -6.88
N ARG A 111 -11.81 -4.11 -6.00
CA ARG A 111 -10.40 -3.90 -6.28
C ARG A 111 -9.61 -5.04 -5.68
N PHE A 112 -8.41 -5.27 -6.19
CA PHE A 112 -7.47 -6.13 -5.49
C PHE A 112 -6.04 -5.70 -5.75
N THR A 113 -5.16 -6.10 -4.84
CA THR A 113 -3.73 -5.88 -4.93
C THR A 113 -3.02 -7.21 -4.83
N VAL A 114 -1.96 -7.37 -5.60
CA VAL A 114 -1.05 -8.51 -5.51
C VAL A 114 0.39 -8.09 -5.32
N GLN A 115 1.15 -8.95 -4.65
CA GLN A 115 2.60 -8.86 -4.53
C GLN A 115 3.26 -9.94 -5.39
N PRO A 116 3.74 -9.61 -6.60
CA PRO A 116 4.60 -10.52 -7.34
C PRO A 116 5.91 -10.74 -6.58
N LEU A 117 6.42 -11.96 -6.62
CA LEU A 117 7.78 -12.30 -6.18
C LEU A 117 8.58 -12.86 -7.35
N VAL A 118 9.88 -12.64 -7.29
CA VAL A 118 10.88 -13.28 -8.15
C VAL A 118 11.96 -13.90 -7.28
N ASP A 119 12.62 -14.92 -7.81
CA ASP A 119 13.82 -15.47 -7.21
C ASP A 119 15.03 -14.67 -7.70
N PRO A 120 15.71 -13.91 -6.82
CA PRO A 120 16.93 -13.22 -7.22
C PRO A 120 17.98 -14.21 -7.68
N SER A 121 18.84 -13.78 -8.58
CA SER A 121 19.97 -14.60 -9.04
C SER A 121 20.91 -14.89 -7.87
N PRO A 122 21.46 -16.12 -7.76
CA PRO A 122 22.30 -16.49 -6.65
C PRO A 122 23.63 -15.72 -6.67
N GLY A 123 23.91 -15.02 -5.58
CA GLY A 123 25.19 -14.35 -5.34
C GLY A 123 25.33 -12.99 -6.04
N ALA A 124 26.34 -12.24 -5.60
CA ALA A 124 26.66 -10.89 -6.04
C ALA A 124 26.98 -10.75 -7.54
N SER A 125 27.35 -11.84 -8.20
CA SER A 125 27.72 -11.89 -9.62
C SER A 125 26.61 -12.43 -10.52
N GLY A 126 25.42 -12.70 -9.97
CA GLY A 126 24.27 -13.14 -10.75
C GLY A 126 23.72 -12.02 -11.62
N ASP A 127 22.98 -12.36 -12.67
CA ASP A 127 22.54 -11.37 -13.65
C ASP A 127 21.42 -10.45 -13.11
N ASP A 128 20.65 -10.88 -12.10
CA ASP A 128 19.60 -10.10 -11.40
C ASP A 128 19.65 -10.35 -9.87
N PRO A 129 20.70 -9.88 -9.18
CA PRO A 129 21.02 -10.27 -7.81
C PRO A 129 20.02 -9.72 -6.77
N LEU A 130 19.27 -8.67 -7.12
CA LEU A 130 18.24 -8.06 -6.26
C LEU A 130 16.80 -8.32 -6.76
N GLY A 131 16.63 -9.04 -7.88
CA GLY A 131 15.33 -9.36 -8.47
C GLY A 131 14.63 -8.19 -9.18
N GLN A 132 15.36 -7.13 -9.49
CA GLN A 132 14.79 -5.91 -10.06
C GLN A 132 14.31 -6.13 -11.50
N ARG A 133 15.09 -6.83 -12.31
CA ARG A 133 14.74 -7.07 -13.72
C ARG A 133 13.52 -7.97 -13.84
N GLY A 134 13.48 -9.05 -13.06
CA GLY A 134 12.31 -9.94 -13.02
C GLY A 134 11.03 -9.23 -12.55
N LEU A 135 11.13 -8.35 -11.54
CA LEU A 135 9.97 -7.60 -11.07
C LEU A 135 9.51 -6.53 -12.06
N ARG A 136 10.44 -5.84 -12.73
CA ARG A 136 10.12 -4.90 -13.82
C ARG A 136 9.32 -5.60 -14.90
N GLN A 137 9.82 -6.74 -15.41
CA GLN A 137 9.12 -7.51 -16.45
C GLN A 137 7.69 -7.89 -16.01
N LYS A 138 7.52 -8.35 -14.77
CA LYS A 138 6.20 -8.71 -14.25
C LYS A 138 5.23 -7.54 -14.21
N LEU A 139 5.69 -6.35 -13.83
CA LEU A 139 4.85 -5.14 -13.81
C LEU A 139 4.51 -4.67 -15.24
N GLU A 140 5.47 -4.68 -16.15
CA GLU A 140 5.27 -4.33 -17.56
C GLU A 140 4.30 -5.30 -18.25
N ASP A 141 4.40 -6.61 -17.95
CA ASP A 141 3.47 -7.61 -18.47
C ASP A 141 2.04 -7.42 -17.93
N LEU A 142 1.91 -7.08 -16.64
CA LEU A 142 0.60 -6.79 -16.02
C LEU A 142 -0.01 -5.52 -16.61
N ALA A 143 0.79 -4.48 -16.83
CA ALA A 143 0.37 -3.23 -17.46
C ALA A 143 -0.11 -3.50 -18.89
N SER A 144 0.66 -4.26 -19.66
CA SER A 144 0.30 -4.67 -21.02
C SER A 144 -1.00 -5.47 -21.05
N ALA A 145 -1.19 -6.41 -20.11
CA ALA A 145 -2.38 -7.27 -20.06
C ALA A 145 -3.68 -6.51 -19.73
N CYS A 146 -3.61 -5.33 -19.12
CA CYS A 146 -4.77 -4.47 -18.86
C CYS A 146 -4.79 -3.20 -19.73
N ASN A 147 -3.94 -3.10 -20.76
CA ASN A 147 -3.80 -1.93 -21.63
C ASN A 147 -3.54 -0.62 -20.84
N ALA A 148 -2.76 -0.70 -19.77
CA ALA A 148 -2.34 0.48 -19.01
C ALA A 148 -1.38 1.35 -19.82
N ASP A 149 -1.36 2.65 -19.53
CA ASP A 149 -0.38 3.56 -20.12
C ASP A 149 0.98 3.38 -19.42
N PRO A 150 2.07 3.08 -20.16
CA PRO A 150 3.36 2.76 -19.57
C PRO A 150 4.14 4.01 -19.14
N ALA A 151 3.82 5.21 -19.60
CA ALA A 151 4.72 6.37 -19.48
C ALA A 151 5.07 6.71 -18.03
N TRP A 152 4.08 6.72 -17.14
CA TRP A 152 4.31 6.95 -15.71
C TRP A 152 4.93 5.73 -15.03
N LEU A 153 4.60 4.51 -15.48
CA LEU A 153 5.18 3.28 -14.94
C LEU A 153 6.68 3.22 -15.20
N ASP A 154 7.11 3.48 -16.43
CA ASP A 154 8.52 3.48 -16.83
C ASP A 154 9.30 4.52 -16.04
N ALA A 155 8.81 5.76 -15.99
CA ALA A 155 9.43 6.85 -15.24
C ALA A 155 9.55 6.53 -13.74
N PHE A 156 8.52 5.89 -13.16
CA PHE A 156 8.50 5.55 -11.75
C PHE A 156 9.45 4.39 -11.43
N LEU A 157 9.49 3.35 -12.26
CA LEU A 157 10.43 2.23 -12.15
C LEU A 157 11.88 2.72 -12.26
N ASP A 158 12.18 3.57 -13.24
CA ASP A 158 13.53 4.11 -13.45
C ASP A 158 14.04 4.92 -12.24
N CYS A 159 13.14 5.60 -11.55
CA CYS A 159 13.51 6.41 -10.38
C CYS A 159 13.65 5.58 -9.10
N VAL A 160 12.81 4.54 -8.92
CA VAL A 160 12.81 3.74 -7.70
C VAL A 160 13.80 2.58 -7.77
N PHE A 161 13.91 1.91 -8.91
CA PHE A 161 14.84 0.80 -9.08
C PHE A 161 16.28 1.35 -9.18
N LEU A 162 17.23 0.54 -8.77
CA LEU A 162 18.64 0.85 -8.84
C LEU A 162 19.12 0.74 -10.28
N THR A 163 19.94 1.71 -10.67
CA THR A 163 20.83 1.61 -11.82
C THR A 163 21.86 0.50 -11.58
N THR A 164 22.51 0.05 -12.66
CA THR A 164 23.60 -0.94 -12.58
C THR A 164 24.71 -0.48 -11.63
N GLU A 165 25.05 0.81 -11.65
CA GLU A 165 26.07 1.40 -10.79
C GLU A 165 25.68 1.40 -9.31
N GLU A 166 24.43 1.78 -9.00
CA GLU A 166 23.88 1.78 -7.64
C GLU A 166 23.75 0.36 -7.08
N GLU A 167 23.28 -0.59 -7.88
CA GLU A 167 23.20 -2.01 -7.50
C GLU A 167 24.59 -2.58 -7.21
N ALA A 168 25.55 -2.37 -8.11
CA ALA A 168 26.92 -2.80 -7.92
C ALA A 168 27.57 -2.14 -6.69
N GLY A 169 27.25 -0.87 -6.42
CA GLY A 169 27.66 -0.15 -5.21
C GLY A 169 27.13 -0.80 -3.95
N LEU A 170 25.82 -1.04 -3.89
CA LEU A 170 25.15 -1.65 -2.74
C LEU A 170 25.69 -3.07 -2.46
N ILE A 171 25.91 -3.87 -3.50
CA ILE A 171 26.49 -5.21 -3.39
C ILE A 171 27.89 -5.16 -2.78
N ARG A 172 28.74 -4.23 -3.23
CA ARG A 172 30.09 -4.04 -2.67
C ARG A 172 30.08 -3.61 -1.20
N MET A 173 29.06 -2.87 -0.76
CA MET A 173 28.90 -2.44 0.64
C MET A 173 28.43 -3.58 1.57
N LYS A 174 27.86 -4.66 1.03
CA LYS A 174 27.39 -5.82 1.79
C LYS A 174 28.08 -7.12 1.35
N PRO A 175 29.42 -7.23 1.42
CA PRO A 175 30.13 -8.43 0.99
C PRO A 175 29.78 -9.61 1.92
N GLY A 176 29.17 -10.65 1.36
CA GLY A 176 28.82 -11.88 2.10
C GLY A 176 27.58 -11.77 3.02
N GLY A 177 26.89 -10.62 3.03
CA GLY A 177 25.60 -10.46 3.71
C GLY A 177 24.42 -10.87 2.83
N ALA A 178 23.28 -11.17 3.44
CA ALA A 178 22.03 -11.32 2.68
C ALA A 178 21.69 -9.98 2.00
N LEU A 179 21.56 -10.02 0.67
CA LEU A 179 21.16 -8.84 -0.08
C LEU A 179 19.66 -8.61 0.09
N PRO A 180 19.22 -7.36 0.34
CA PRO A 180 17.79 -7.04 0.37
C PRO A 180 17.21 -7.20 -1.04
N ARG A 181 15.95 -7.62 -1.15
CA ARG A 181 15.26 -7.75 -2.44
C ARG A 181 14.42 -6.53 -2.75
N GLN A 182 14.23 -6.23 -4.02
CA GLN A 182 13.26 -5.23 -4.44
C GLN A 182 11.84 -5.73 -4.14
N ILE A 183 10.93 -4.81 -3.81
CA ILE A 183 9.53 -5.09 -3.50
C ILE A 183 8.67 -4.19 -4.38
N CYS A 184 7.60 -4.75 -4.94
CA CYS A 184 6.54 -4.00 -5.59
C CYS A 184 5.17 -4.68 -5.39
N TYR A 185 4.11 -3.90 -5.53
CA TYR A 185 2.74 -4.41 -5.67
C TYR A 185 2.10 -3.90 -6.96
N ALA A 186 1.12 -4.66 -7.45
CA ALA A 186 0.22 -4.23 -8.51
C ALA A 186 -1.23 -4.25 -7.99
N GLY A 187 -1.90 -3.11 -8.05
CA GLY A 187 -3.31 -2.98 -7.71
C GLY A 187 -4.17 -2.81 -8.95
N PHE A 188 -5.39 -3.32 -8.90
CA PHE A 188 -6.33 -3.32 -10.02
C PHE A 188 -7.69 -2.85 -9.53
N ASP A 189 -8.24 -1.83 -10.18
CA ASP A 189 -9.62 -1.43 -10.03
C ASP A 189 -10.44 -2.05 -11.17
N LEU A 190 -11.48 -2.80 -10.81
CA LEU A 190 -12.35 -3.49 -11.77
C LEU A 190 -13.55 -2.60 -12.07
N GLU A 191 -13.70 -2.13 -13.31
CA GLU A 191 -14.86 -1.32 -13.70
C GLU A 191 -16.07 -2.20 -14.04
N SER A 192 -17.27 -1.76 -13.68
CA SER A 192 -18.54 -2.46 -13.98
C SER A 192 -19.10 -2.14 -15.37
N GLU A 193 -18.47 -1.23 -16.10
CA GLU A 193 -18.86 -0.78 -17.45
C GLU A 193 -18.72 -1.89 -18.50
N GLU A 194 -19.43 -1.76 -19.64
CA GLU A 194 -19.54 -2.79 -20.69
C GLU A 194 -18.20 -3.31 -21.24
N ASN A 195 -17.14 -2.51 -21.18
CA ASN A 195 -15.82 -2.89 -21.70
C ASN A 195 -14.96 -3.66 -20.71
N ALA A 196 -15.44 -3.94 -19.49
CA ALA A 196 -14.69 -4.59 -18.41
C ALA A 196 -13.30 -3.96 -18.20
N THR A 197 -13.22 -2.62 -18.26
CA THR A 197 -11.95 -1.89 -18.13
C THR A 197 -11.30 -2.18 -16.78
N ILE A 198 -9.97 -2.33 -16.79
CA ILE A 198 -9.16 -2.56 -15.60
C ILE A 198 -8.15 -1.42 -15.48
N SER A 199 -8.20 -0.69 -14.36
CA SER A 199 -7.21 0.36 -14.09
C SER A 199 -6.11 -0.16 -13.16
N MET A 200 -4.88 -0.23 -13.68
CA MET A 200 -3.72 -0.65 -12.90
C MET A 200 -3.11 0.48 -12.07
N LYS A 201 -2.59 0.12 -10.91
CA LYS A 201 -1.73 0.92 -10.05
C LYS A 201 -0.46 0.16 -9.75
N ALA A 202 0.68 0.83 -9.75
CA ALA A 202 1.94 0.26 -9.31
C ALA A 202 2.35 0.86 -7.96
N TYR A 203 2.78 0.02 -7.02
CA TYR A 203 3.24 0.42 -5.70
C TYR A 203 4.70 0.01 -5.56
N LEU A 204 5.59 0.96 -5.31
CA LEU A 204 7.02 0.71 -5.22
C LEU A 204 7.59 1.20 -3.90
N PHE A 205 8.64 0.50 -3.46
CA PHE A 205 9.32 0.69 -2.19
C PHE A 205 10.73 1.27 -2.45
N PRO A 206 10.96 2.56 -2.16
CA PRO A 206 12.23 3.24 -2.45
C PRO A 206 13.37 2.94 -1.47
N GLN A 207 13.17 2.03 -0.51
CA GLN A 207 14.14 1.76 0.54
C GLN A 207 15.46 1.16 0.01
N LEU A 208 15.45 0.37 -1.08
CA LEU A 208 16.71 -0.05 -1.72
C LEU A 208 17.49 1.15 -2.26
N LYS A 209 16.80 2.10 -2.89
CA LYS A 209 17.38 3.33 -3.41
C LYS A 209 18.02 4.16 -2.30
N VAL A 210 17.38 4.26 -1.14
CA VAL A 210 17.96 4.88 0.07
C VAL A 210 19.26 4.19 0.45
N LEU A 211 19.26 2.85 0.56
CA LEU A 211 20.45 2.09 0.95
C LEU A 211 21.61 2.24 -0.05
N ALA A 212 21.31 2.28 -1.34
CA ALA A 212 22.32 2.36 -2.40
C ALA A 212 22.90 3.77 -2.57
N THR A 213 22.10 4.81 -2.31
CA THR A 213 22.47 6.21 -2.62
C THR A 213 22.74 7.07 -1.38
N SER A 214 22.40 6.58 -0.18
CA SER A 214 22.39 7.35 1.07
C SER A 214 21.53 8.62 1.04
N ARG A 215 20.60 8.74 0.08
CA ARG A 215 19.66 9.86 -0.01
C ARG A 215 18.45 9.63 0.89
N SER A 216 17.85 10.71 1.39
CA SER A 216 16.61 10.58 2.18
C SER A 216 15.43 10.14 1.30
N LEU A 217 14.39 9.59 1.93
CA LEU A 217 13.15 9.24 1.23
C LEU A 217 12.46 10.47 0.63
N VAL A 218 12.56 11.62 1.29
CA VAL A 218 12.04 12.89 0.79
C VAL A 218 12.76 13.28 -0.49
N ASP A 219 14.09 13.22 -0.53
CA ASP A 219 14.87 13.58 -1.73
C ASP A 219 14.58 12.64 -2.91
N ILE A 220 14.45 11.34 -2.64
CA ILE A 220 14.11 10.34 -3.68
C ILE A 220 12.71 10.61 -4.22
N THR A 221 11.76 10.90 -3.33
CA THR A 221 10.37 11.23 -3.71
C THR A 221 10.32 12.52 -4.53
N GLU A 222 11.09 13.55 -4.17
CA GLU A 222 11.20 14.80 -4.93
C GLU A 222 11.70 14.58 -6.36
N CYS A 223 12.71 13.73 -6.56
CA CYS A 223 13.15 13.35 -7.90
C CYS A 223 12.04 12.70 -8.72
N ILE A 224 11.25 11.81 -8.10
CA ILE A 224 10.13 11.14 -8.76
C ILE A 224 9.06 12.16 -9.15
N VAL A 225 8.63 13.02 -8.21
CA VAL A 225 7.62 14.04 -8.48
C VAL A 225 8.09 14.98 -9.59
N THR A 226 9.34 15.44 -9.55
CA THR A 226 9.89 16.34 -10.57
C THR A 226 9.81 15.71 -11.96
N ARG A 227 10.14 14.42 -12.07
CA ARG A 227 10.05 13.68 -13.34
C ARG A 227 8.61 13.48 -13.80
N LEU A 228 7.71 13.07 -12.91
CA LEU A 228 6.30 12.81 -13.25
C LEU A 228 5.51 14.10 -13.55
N ALA A 229 5.81 15.19 -12.86
CA ALA A 229 5.19 16.49 -13.08
C ALA A 229 5.57 17.07 -14.45
N ALA A 230 6.76 16.75 -14.97
CA ALA A 230 7.24 17.21 -16.27
C ALA A 230 7.08 18.74 -16.49
N GLY A 231 7.30 19.52 -15.43
CA GLY A 231 7.14 20.98 -15.42
C GLY A 231 5.76 21.50 -14.99
N ASP A 232 4.83 20.63 -14.56
CA ASP A 232 3.55 21.04 -13.98
C ASP A 232 3.76 21.74 -12.63
N GLU A 233 3.72 23.07 -12.65
CA GLU A 233 3.98 23.93 -11.48
C GLU A 233 3.00 23.66 -10.33
N ALA A 234 1.76 23.27 -10.64
CA ALA A 234 0.75 23.00 -9.62
C ALA A 234 1.10 21.71 -8.86
N MET A 235 1.40 20.62 -9.54
CA MET A 235 1.80 19.36 -8.91
C MET A 235 3.08 19.52 -8.09
N LEU A 236 4.03 20.33 -8.58
CA LEU A 236 5.25 20.69 -7.83
C LEU A 236 4.91 21.49 -6.56
N ALA A 237 4.00 22.46 -6.63
CA ALA A 237 3.53 23.20 -5.45
C ALA A 237 2.84 22.29 -4.42
N ALA A 238 2.05 21.30 -4.88
CA ALA A 238 1.44 20.31 -3.99
C ALA A 238 2.48 19.46 -3.27
N TRP A 239 3.57 19.09 -3.96
CA TRP A 239 4.70 18.42 -3.34
C TRP A 239 5.43 19.31 -2.34
N GLU A 240 5.70 20.58 -2.66
CA GLU A 240 6.38 21.48 -1.72
C GLU A 240 5.58 21.70 -0.44
N LEU A 241 4.24 21.78 -0.51
CA LEU A 241 3.39 21.81 0.67
C LEU A 241 3.57 20.56 1.55
N LEU A 242 3.54 19.37 0.92
CA LEU A 242 3.71 18.10 1.62
C LEU A 242 5.12 17.94 2.18
N LYS A 243 6.15 18.18 1.38
CA LYS A 243 7.57 18.13 1.77
C LYS A 243 7.83 19.02 2.96
N THR A 244 7.35 20.26 2.94
CA THR A 244 7.51 21.19 4.06
C THR A 244 6.87 20.64 5.35
N PHE A 245 5.69 20.02 5.26
CA PHE A 245 5.05 19.37 6.40
C PHE A 245 5.89 18.19 6.92
N LEU A 246 6.28 17.25 6.05
CA LEU A 246 7.08 16.07 6.44
C LEU A 246 8.41 16.45 7.10
N VAL A 247 9.12 17.40 6.51
CA VAL A 247 10.39 17.92 7.08
C VAL A 247 10.15 18.58 8.44
N SER A 248 9.05 19.32 8.62
CA SER A 248 8.74 19.98 9.90
C SER A 248 8.37 19.00 11.03
N GLN A 249 7.80 17.84 10.68
CA GLN A 249 7.44 16.80 11.64
C GLN A 249 8.63 15.94 12.04
N GLY A 250 9.57 15.72 11.12
CA GLY A 250 10.73 14.86 11.32
C GLY A 250 10.43 13.38 11.11
N GLU A 251 11.44 12.66 10.57
CA GLU A 251 11.32 11.25 10.16
C GLU A 251 10.96 10.27 11.28
N ASP A 252 11.25 10.62 12.54
CA ASP A 252 10.96 9.77 13.69
C ASP A 252 9.47 9.80 14.08
N ASN A 253 8.73 10.84 13.66
CA ASN A 253 7.30 11.01 13.97
C ASN A 253 6.41 10.59 12.81
N ILE A 254 6.82 10.92 11.58
CA ILE A 254 6.11 10.58 10.36
C ILE A 254 7.11 10.32 9.23
N ASN A 255 6.95 9.22 8.52
CA ASN A 255 7.90 8.83 7.48
C ASN A 255 7.19 8.30 6.23
N ILE A 256 7.81 8.51 5.06
CA ILE A 256 7.38 7.91 3.80
C ILE A 256 7.57 6.39 3.88
N TYR A 257 6.50 5.64 3.69
CA TYR A 257 6.52 4.19 3.75
C TYR A 257 6.62 3.56 2.36
N PHE A 258 5.79 3.97 1.42
CA PHE A 258 5.90 3.57 0.01
C PHE A 258 5.25 4.58 -0.91
N LEU A 259 5.41 4.38 -2.21
CA LEU A 259 4.93 5.27 -3.23
C LEU A 259 4.04 4.50 -4.20
N ALA A 260 3.07 5.16 -4.82
CA ALA A 260 2.28 4.54 -5.87
C ALA A 260 1.93 5.50 -7.00
N ILE A 261 1.64 4.94 -8.17
CA ILE A 261 1.07 5.66 -9.31
C ILE A 261 -0.21 4.99 -9.78
N ASP A 262 -1.07 5.76 -10.44
CA ASP A 262 -2.03 5.20 -11.39
C ASP A 262 -1.34 5.05 -12.76
N CYS A 263 -1.38 3.87 -13.36
CA CYS A 263 -0.79 3.60 -14.69
C CYS A 263 -1.75 4.04 -15.81
N LEU A 264 -2.02 5.35 -15.87
CA LEU A 264 -3.01 5.96 -16.76
C LEU A 264 -2.38 7.06 -17.61
N ALA A 265 -2.91 7.26 -18.81
CA ALA A 265 -2.56 8.39 -19.67
C ALA A 265 -2.84 9.73 -18.97
N LEU A 266 -2.02 10.76 -19.25
CA LEU A 266 -2.17 12.10 -18.65
C LEU A 266 -3.58 12.70 -18.80
N SER A 267 -4.26 12.43 -19.92
CA SER A 267 -5.64 12.86 -20.17
C SER A 267 -6.64 12.32 -19.14
N ASN A 268 -6.33 11.18 -18.52
CA ASN A 268 -7.12 10.54 -17.46
C ASN A 268 -6.70 10.97 -16.05
N LYS A 269 -5.85 12.00 -15.93
CA LYS A 269 -5.43 12.62 -14.66
C LYS A 269 -4.84 11.60 -13.68
N PRO A 270 -3.73 10.92 -14.06
CA PRO A 270 -3.06 9.98 -13.18
C PRO A 270 -2.60 10.67 -11.89
N ARG A 271 -2.47 9.88 -10.83
CA ARG A 271 -2.09 10.36 -9.51
C ARG A 271 -0.81 9.71 -9.05
N PHE A 272 0.09 10.53 -8.51
CA PHE A 272 1.22 10.05 -7.75
C PHE A 272 0.85 10.11 -6.27
N LYS A 273 1.08 9.03 -5.54
CA LYS A 273 0.62 8.85 -4.15
C LYS A 273 1.82 8.63 -3.25
N VAL A 274 1.97 9.49 -2.26
CA VAL A 274 2.99 9.35 -1.22
C VAL A 274 2.31 8.75 0.00
N TYR A 275 2.62 7.49 0.32
CA TYR A 275 2.12 6.85 1.52
C TYR A 275 3.08 7.12 2.67
N VAL A 276 2.55 7.66 3.77
CA VAL A 276 3.31 7.96 4.98
C VAL A 276 2.71 7.23 6.16
N HIS A 277 3.55 6.93 7.14
CA HIS A 277 3.19 6.20 8.33
C HIS A 277 3.58 7.01 9.57
N THR A 278 2.73 6.94 10.60
CA THR A 278 3.00 7.47 11.95
C THR A 278 2.52 6.47 13.00
N HIS A 279 3.22 6.38 14.12
CA HIS A 279 2.79 5.56 15.26
C HIS A 279 1.66 6.23 16.07
N ALA A 280 1.51 7.55 15.96
CA ALA A 280 0.47 8.29 16.65
C ALA A 280 -0.92 7.85 16.17
N ASN A 281 -1.87 7.73 17.10
CA ASN A 281 -3.22 7.24 16.79
C ASN A 281 -4.34 7.98 17.53
N SER A 282 -4.14 9.27 17.78
CA SER A 282 -5.17 10.14 18.37
C SER A 282 -5.94 10.92 17.30
N LEU A 283 -7.10 11.46 17.67
CA LEU A 283 -7.88 12.32 16.79
C LEU A 283 -7.10 13.61 16.46
N ALA A 284 -6.39 14.15 17.44
CA ALA A 284 -5.50 15.30 17.26
C ALA A 284 -4.40 15.03 16.23
N SER A 285 -3.73 13.87 16.29
CA SER A 285 -2.70 13.53 15.30
C SER A 285 -3.29 13.35 13.90
N ALA A 286 -4.48 12.74 13.79
CA ALA A 286 -5.16 12.63 12.50
C ALA A 286 -5.51 14.01 11.91
N ARG A 287 -6.01 14.95 12.72
CA ARG A 287 -6.29 16.33 12.27
C ARG A 287 -5.03 17.07 11.85
N ASP A 288 -3.94 16.92 12.60
CA ASP A 288 -2.66 17.54 12.26
C ASP A 288 -2.20 17.11 10.86
N VAL A 289 -2.26 15.80 10.57
CA VAL A 289 -1.88 15.28 9.25
C VAL A 289 -2.85 15.73 8.15
N PHE A 290 -4.17 15.67 8.37
CA PHE A 290 -5.16 16.14 7.38
C PHE A 290 -5.04 17.63 7.06
N THR A 291 -4.55 18.44 8.01
CA THR A 291 -4.33 19.87 7.82
C THR A 291 -2.90 20.21 7.40
N LEU A 292 -2.03 19.21 7.22
CA LEU A 292 -0.59 19.39 6.99
C LEU A 292 0.04 20.34 8.02
N GLY A 293 -0.28 20.15 9.30
CA GLY A 293 0.16 21.01 10.40
C GLY A 293 -0.36 22.44 10.27
N GLY A 294 -1.64 22.61 9.92
CA GLY A 294 -2.28 23.91 9.73
C GLY A 294 -1.98 24.62 8.40
N ARG A 295 -1.27 23.98 7.46
CA ARG A 295 -1.02 24.53 6.11
C ARG A 295 -2.24 24.44 5.20
N LEU A 296 -3.15 23.51 5.48
CA LEU A 296 -4.48 23.41 4.88
C LEU A 296 -5.53 23.92 5.89
N PRO A 297 -6.69 24.42 5.41
CA PRO A 297 -7.78 24.83 6.28
C PRO A 297 -8.20 23.72 7.25
N ALA A 298 -8.58 24.08 8.47
CA ALA A 298 -9.11 23.14 9.47
C ALA A 298 -10.29 22.31 8.94
N SER A 299 -11.08 22.89 8.02
CA SER A 299 -12.19 22.21 7.35
C SER A 299 -11.81 20.96 6.57
N SER A 300 -10.52 20.78 6.26
CA SER A 300 -9.99 19.56 5.65
C SER A 300 -10.14 18.32 6.56
N ALA A 301 -10.41 18.54 7.85
CA ALA A 301 -10.49 17.50 8.88
C ALA A 301 -11.84 17.48 9.64
N ASP A 302 -12.83 18.30 9.27
CA ASP A 302 -14.11 18.46 10.00
C ASP A 302 -14.94 17.18 10.10
N PHE A 303 -14.76 16.26 9.15
CA PHE A 303 -15.46 14.98 9.14
C PHE A 303 -14.90 14.00 10.18
N LEU A 304 -13.62 14.14 10.58
CA LEU A 304 -12.94 13.19 11.47
C LEU A 304 -13.70 12.95 12.78
N PRO A 305 -14.11 13.96 13.58
CA PRO A 305 -14.86 13.70 14.81
C PRO A 305 -16.17 12.93 14.61
N GLN A 306 -16.74 12.91 13.41
CA GLN A 306 -17.97 12.15 13.12
C GLN A 306 -17.68 10.66 12.87
N VAL A 307 -16.52 10.33 12.30
CA VAL A 307 -16.15 8.95 11.92
C VAL A 307 -15.17 8.31 12.90
N TRP A 308 -14.40 9.12 13.63
CA TRP A 308 -13.34 8.68 14.54
C TRP A 308 -13.82 7.71 15.63
N PRO A 309 -14.94 7.97 16.35
CA PRO A 309 -15.42 7.03 17.36
C PRO A 309 -15.73 5.64 16.80
N LEU A 310 -16.17 5.59 15.54
CA LEU A 310 -16.50 4.36 14.83
C LEU A 310 -15.25 3.64 14.30
N LEU A 311 -14.26 4.38 13.80
CA LEU A 311 -13.00 3.81 13.31
C LEU A 311 -12.15 3.24 14.43
N MET A 312 -12.12 3.94 15.57
CA MET A 312 -11.24 3.62 16.69
C MET A 312 -11.93 2.85 17.81
N ASP A 313 -13.22 2.48 17.68
CA ASP A 313 -13.99 1.81 18.73
C ASP A 313 -13.94 2.59 20.06
N MET A 314 -14.41 3.84 20.01
CA MET A 314 -14.39 4.84 21.09
C MET A 314 -15.76 5.49 21.32
N GLU A 315 -16.86 4.82 20.95
CA GLU A 315 -18.21 5.39 21.10
C GLU A 315 -18.63 5.56 22.57
N ASP A 316 -17.98 4.86 23.48
CA ASP A 316 -18.13 4.95 24.93
C ASP A 316 -17.23 6.03 25.57
N VAL A 317 -16.38 6.70 24.78
CA VAL A 317 -15.45 7.74 25.24
C VAL A 317 -16.11 9.12 25.12
N ALA A 318 -16.00 9.94 26.17
CA ALA A 318 -16.52 11.31 26.15
C ALA A 318 -15.78 12.16 25.08
N PRO A 319 -16.48 13.00 24.29
CA PRO A 319 -15.84 13.84 23.27
C PRO A 319 -14.69 14.72 23.78
N THR A 320 -14.76 15.17 25.04
CA THR A 320 -13.74 16.00 25.70
C THR A 320 -12.44 15.25 26.01
N GLU A 321 -12.48 13.92 26.07
CA GLU A 321 -11.33 13.07 26.40
C GLU A 321 -10.72 12.43 25.16
N MET A 322 -11.48 12.35 24.06
CA MET A 322 -11.12 11.62 22.84
C MET A 322 -9.96 12.23 22.06
N ASP A 323 -9.78 13.55 22.15
CA ASP A 323 -8.91 14.27 21.22
C ASP A 323 -7.45 13.84 21.30
N SER A 324 -6.93 13.73 22.53
CA SER A 324 -5.56 13.32 22.82
C SER A 324 -5.43 11.84 23.19
N LEU A 325 -6.53 11.08 23.22
CA LEU A 325 -6.49 9.68 23.62
C LEU A 325 -5.85 8.83 22.53
N GLU A 326 -4.76 8.17 22.89
CA GLU A 326 -4.17 7.09 22.10
C GLU A 326 -4.66 5.74 22.61
N LYS A 327 -5.01 4.83 21.69
CA LYS A 327 -5.39 3.47 22.04
C LYS A 327 -4.20 2.54 22.07
N PRO A 328 -4.16 1.59 23.04
CA PRO A 328 -3.25 0.47 22.97
C PRO A 328 -3.57 -0.36 21.72
N LEU A 329 -2.51 -0.95 21.16
CA LEU A 329 -2.62 -1.85 20.01
C LEU A 329 -3.00 -3.25 20.50
N ASN A 330 -3.93 -3.90 19.81
CA ASN A 330 -4.25 -5.32 20.04
C ASN A 330 -3.04 -6.24 19.76
N ASN A 331 -2.23 -5.88 18.77
CA ASN A 331 -0.97 -6.53 18.46
C ASN A 331 0.16 -5.48 18.38
N PRO A 332 0.86 -5.22 19.51
CA PRO A 332 1.95 -4.23 19.58
C PRO A 332 3.15 -4.55 18.69
N ASP A 333 3.38 -5.82 18.36
CA ASP A 333 4.50 -6.28 17.53
C ASP A 333 4.21 -6.19 16.03
N SER A 334 2.97 -5.86 15.66
CA SER A 334 2.60 -5.69 14.26
C SER A 334 3.13 -4.37 13.70
N LYS A 335 3.65 -4.41 12.47
CA LYS A 335 3.99 -3.21 11.69
C LYS A 335 2.78 -2.31 11.38
N TYR A 336 1.56 -2.84 11.45
CA TYR A 336 0.32 -2.09 11.29
C TYR A 336 -0.03 -1.37 12.60
N CYS A 337 0.91 -0.62 13.15
CA CYS A 337 0.72 0.18 14.36
C CYS A 337 0.48 1.64 13.98
N GLY A 338 -0.41 2.35 14.65
CA GLY A 338 -0.67 3.75 14.31
C GLY A 338 -1.51 3.95 13.05
N LEU A 339 -1.25 5.04 12.32
CA LEU A 339 -2.03 5.47 11.15
C LEU A 339 -1.15 5.52 9.90
N CYS A 340 -1.76 5.23 8.76
CA CYS A 340 -1.14 5.45 7.45
C CYS A 340 -1.96 6.48 6.67
N PHE A 341 -1.28 7.36 5.95
CA PHE A 341 -1.90 8.38 5.11
C PHE A 341 -1.38 8.27 3.70
N ALA A 342 -2.23 8.55 2.70
CA ALA A 342 -1.79 8.76 1.33
C ALA A 342 -2.08 10.20 0.91
N PHE A 343 -1.07 10.85 0.36
CA PHE A 343 -1.19 12.16 -0.29
C PHE A 343 -1.20 11.97 -1.79
N GLU A 344 -2.30 12.32 -2.45
CA GLU A 344 -2.43 12.22 -3.91
C GLU A 344 -2.02 13.56 -4.55
N LEU A 345 -0.92 13.53 -5.29
CA LEU A 345 -0.47 14.60 -6.17
C LEU A 345 -1.05 14.37 -7.56
N VAL A 346 -1.67 15.40 -8.13
CA VAL A 346 -2.38 15.33 -9.42
C VAL A 346 -1.85 16.47 -10.30
N PRO A 347 -1.51 16.23 -11.58
CA PRO A 347 -1.22 17.30 -12.53
C PRO A 347 -2.32 18.38 -12.54
N GLY A 348 -1.93 19.65 -12.53
CA GLY A 348 -2.84 20.79 -12.47
C GLY A 348 -3.48 21.05 -11.10
N LYS A 349 -3.04 20.39 -10.02
CA LYS A 349 -3.54 20.63 -8.65
C LYS A 349 -2.41 21.02 -7.71
N ALA A 350 -2.53 22.22 -7.12
CA ALA A 350 -1.56 22.78 -6.18
C ALA A 350 -1.71 22.31 -4.74
N VAL A 351 -2.74 21.54 -4.44
CA VAL A 351 -3.03 21.02 -3.09
C VAL A 351 -3.22 19.51 -3.17
N PRO A 352 -2.50 18.72 -2.37
CA PRO A 352 -2.65 17.27 -2.37
C PRO A 352 -3.99 16.86 -1.75
N GLN A 353 -4.58 15.78 -2.25
CA GLN A 353 -5.69 15.13 -1.54
C GLN A 353 -5.14 14.23 -0.44
N VAL A 354 -5.67 14.35 0.78
CA VAL A 354 -5.28 13.49 1.91
C VAL A 354 -6.27 12.34 2.08
N LYS A 355 -5.76 11.13 2.25
CA LYS A 355 -6.52 9.93 2.63
C LYS A 355 -5.89 9.30 3.86
N MET A 356 -6.71 8.70 4.72
CA MET A 356 -6.27 8.00 5.92
C MET A 356 -6.67 6.53 5.86
N TYR A 357 -5.76 5.67 6.28
CA TYR A 357 -5.90 4.23 6.40
C TYR A 357 -5.74 3.89 7.89
N VAL A 358 -6.81 3.34 8.47
CA VAL A 358 -6.84 2.91 9.86
C VAL A 358 -6.83 1.39 9.89
N PRO A 359 -5.85 0.73 10.52
CA PRO A 359 -5.89 -0.71 10.76
C PRO A 359 -6.91 -1.00 11.88
N ILE A 360 -8.21 -0.91 11.56
CA ILE A 360 -9.31 -0.95 12.56
C ILE A 360 -9.28 -2.17 13.49
N TRP A 361 -8.75 -3.30 13.02
CA TRP A 361 -8.57 -4.52 13.82
C TRP A 361 -7.59 -4.35 14.98
N GLN A 362 -6.69 -3.36 14.93
CA GLN A 362 -5.75 -3.05 16.02
C GLN A 362 -6.41 -2.32 17.19
N TYR A 363 -7.52 -1.64 16.94
CA TYR A 363 -8.17 -0.76 17.91
C TYR A 363 -9.52 -1.31 18.37
N SER A 364 -10.04 -2.30 17.66
CA SER A 364 -11.35 -2.86 17.91
C SER A 364 -11.33 -3.93 18.99
N ARG A 365 -12.37 -3.96 19.83
CA ARG A 365 -12.54 -4.99 20.87
C ARG A 365 -12.95 -6.36 20.32
N ASP A 366 -13.63 -6.39 19.16
CA ASP A 366 -14.14 -7.60 18.53
C ASP A 366 -14.45 -7.39 17.03
N GLU A 367 -14.32 -8.45 16.23
CA GLU A 367 -14.53 -8.40 14.77
C GLU A 367 -15.99 -8.09 14.39
N SER A 368 -16.96 -8.60 15.13
CA SER A 368 -18.39 -8.38 14.81
C SER A 368 -18.78 -6.91 14.93
N GLY A 369 -18.17 -6.20 15.89
CA GLY A 369 -18.32 -4.77 16.07
C GLY A 369 -17.67 -3.97 14.94
N ILE A 370 -16.58 -4.47 14.32
CA ILE A 370 -15.94 -3.80 13.17
C ILE A 370 -16.94 -3.64 12.04
N VAL A 371 -17.62 -4.74 11.67
CA VAL A 371 -18.60 -4.74 10.57
C VAL A 371 -19.72 -3.75 10.85
N LYS A 372 -20.32 -3.81 12.04
CA LYS A 372 -21.41 -2.90 12.46
C LYS A 372 -20.98 -1.43 12.51
N ARG A 373 -19.78 -1.12 12.99
CA ARG A 373 -19.22 0.23 13.00
C ARG A 373 -19.00 0.73 11.57
N TYR A 374 -18.40 -0.09 10.71
CA TYR A 374 -18.12 0.28 9.32
C TYR A 374 -19.40 0.54 8.52
N GLU A 375 -20.43 -0.29 8.69
CA GLU A 375 -21.75 -0.06 8.08
C GLU A 375 -22.33 1.31 8.45
N ARG A 376 -22.22 1.69 9.73
CA ARG A 376 -22.70 3.00 10.20
C ARG A 376 -21.84 4.14 9.69
N ILE A 377 -20.53 3.97 9.50
CA ILE A 377 -19.68 4.96 8.83
C ILE A 377 -20.22 5.22 7.42
N LEU A 378 -20.44 4.16 6.64
CA LEU A 378 -20.95 4.29 5.27
C LEU A 378 -22.33 4.95 5.22
N GLN A 379 -23.21 4.61 6.16
CA GLN A 379 -24.53 5.23 6.26
C GLN A 379 -24.43 6.72 6.64
N ALA A 380 -23.66 7.06 7.67
CA ALA A 380 -23.51 8.43 8.16
C ALA A 380 -22.83 9.35 7.14
N GLN A 381 -21.92 8.81 6.34
CA GLN A 381 -21.22 9.56 5.28
C GLN A 381 -21.98 9.55 3.94
N GLY A 382 -23.19 8.98 3.89
CA GLY A 382 -23.98 8.91 2.65
C GLY A 382 -23.32 8.07 1.55
N MET A 383 -22.41 7.16 1.91
CA MET A 383 -21.68 6.27 0.99
C MET A 383 -22.39 4.92 0.77
N ARG A 384 -23.66 4.82 1.20
CA ARG A 384 -24.50 3.63 1.05
C ARG A 384 -25.54 3.87 -0.04
N SER A 385 -25.12 3.79 -1.30
CA SER A 385 -26.01 3.88 -2.47
C SER A 385 -26.87 2.63 -2.70
N GLY A 386 -26.59 1.52 -2.00
CA GLY A 386 -27.31 0.25 -2.10
C GLY A 386 -27.48 -0.48 -0.76
N GLN A 387 -28.33 -1.50 -0.73
CA GLN A 387 -28.46 -2.41 0.41
C GLN A 387 -27.42 -3.52 0.32
N TYR A 388 -26.30 -3.32 1.02
CA TYR A 388 -25.24 -4.31 1.14
C TYR A 388 -25.41 -5.14 2.41
N ASP A 389 -25.31 -6.46 2.30
CA ASP A 389 -25.15 -7.40 3.42
C ASP A 389 -23.65 -7.66 3.63
N PHE A 390 -23.00 -6.87 4.47
CA PHE A 390 -21.55 -7.01 4.71
C PHE A 390 -21.20 -8.32 5.39
N GLY A 391 -22.12 -8.90 6.17
CA GLY A 391 -21.94 -10.21 6.78
C GLY A 391 -21.83 -11.30 5.72
N ALA A 392 -22.66 -11.27 4.69
CA ALA A 392 -22.56 -12.19 3.55
C ALA A 392 -21.26 -11.97 2.77
N ALA A 393 -20.90 -10.71 2.48
CA ALA A 393 -19.65 -10.37 1.80
C ALA A 393 -18.43 -11.03 2.44
N ILE A 394 -18.35 -10.97 3.77
CA ILE A 394 -17.22 -11.52 4.54
C ILE A 394 -17.27 -13.05 4.56
N ARG A 395 -18.45 -13.64 4.82
CA ARG A 395 -18.60 -15.11 4.89
C ARG A 395 -18.32 -15.80 3.56
N ASP A 396 -18.70 -15.17 2.45
CA ASP A 396 -18.60 -15.78 1.12
C ASP A 396 -17.25 -15.53 0.44
N ALA A 397 -16.49 -14.53 0.92
CA ALA A 397 -15.18 -14.15 0.39
C ALA A 397 -13.99 -14.77 1.14
N LEU A 398 -14.20 -15.25 2.38
CA LEU A 398 -13.26 -15.99 3.22
C LEU A 398 -13.46 -17.49 3.06
#